data_AF-A0A2Z2KGQ8-F1
#
_entry.id   AF-A0A2Z2KGQ8-F1
#
_cell.length_a   1.000
_cell.length_b   1.000
_cell.length_c   1.000
_cell.angle_alpha   90.00
_cell.angle_beta   90.00
_cell.angle_gamma   90.00
#
_symmetry.space_group_name_H-M   'P 1'
#
loop_
_entity.id
_entity.type
_entity.pdbx_description
1 polymer ?
#
loop_
_entity_poly.entity_id
_entity_poly.type
_entity_poly.pdbx_seq_one_letter_code
_entity_poly.pdbx_strand_id
1 'polypeptide(L)'
;MAYTRLIVLVMVFEVLLTAVVGLGIYFGFSIFPYAQSPATTTGAAVQTVGFNATIPLYMPSLTDLRIPYTYLQVGAQAWGIPAFLASAAVIGLQSFVRGMYLGGLKGWALNRKTVSLIACGRRYFGGMIAWSIFQSVIGSLIFFLAAAFFPIGLILMIALLFYSLTPYLMVLQEITFSEALAKAPRMFRRYFGTLLPLALLAMLCTLVISLSRSLTPPWGYAVPLLAYACIGTLLIGELMRQLTIKLTLDGDQVLNLPFGEVRARRMVNAIIVLLVPVLVSAGSFAASGRHLSVFEFGSKKQLEGISYNSNFSDVFYASEQKYTAYEWQTRDYSIVLRLPDLSNERKPDELRGIADITWQVNEEIRTVHGNSTHIDVKPIMHKSRLVYRLVQETANNGSFYYSSMSGSASILPGGELPREPLSIQIMVSGDGNHTFVMQYPTRFDISQVFRVSDDGRYLIPGTSQINPMDFHAYWFTAEQSTENLFELLAAKNKTNSIATIDSAYLALACAMQEGDGRMVVNLLEMMRQAGISVKAPDWDSLTWTDNLQGRYKGASMQKTLELLTKAGVQDGYEAKELLDQSDEKISVYQVEVPFPDGMLPITYKKSKVDGKLLTVNVMD
;
A
#
# COMPACT_ATOMS: atom_id res chain seq x y z
N MET A 1 29.79 -1.35 27.74
CA MET A 1 30.58 -0.88 26.58
C MET A 1 30.72 -1.93 25.48
N ALA A 2 31.11 -3.18 25.76
CA ALA A 2 31.19 -4.23 24.72
C ALA A 2 29.82 -4.54 24.09
N TYR A 3 28.75 -4.64 24.89
CA TYR A 3 27.39 -4.76 24.38
C TYR A 3 26.99 -3.59 23.48
N THR A 4 27.43 -2.36 23.77
CA THR A 4 27.15 -1.18 22.93
C THR A 4 27.70 -1.35 21.51
N ARG A 5 28.90 -1.93 21.34
CA ARG A 5 29.46 -2.23 20.02
C ARG A 5 28.63 -3.24 19.23
N LEU A 6 28.07 -4.24 19.93
CA LEU A 6 27.23 -5.27 19.34
C LEU A 6 25.83 -4.74 19.00
N ILE A 7 25.26 -3.90 19.86
CA ILE A 7 23.99 -3.19 19.61
C ILE A 7 24.14 -2.30 18.36
N VAL A 8 25.22 -1.51 18.27
CA VAL A 8 25.50 -0.69 17.08
C VAL A 8 25.67 -1.56 15.83
N LEU A 9 26.36 -2.70 15.91
CA LEU A 9 26.47 -3.64 14.79
C LEU A 9 25.09 -4.13 14.31
N VAL A 10 24.19 -4.46 15.24
CA VAL A 10 22.82 -4.87 14.92
C VAL A 10 22.07 -3.74 14.23
N MET A 11 22.11 -2.54 14.80
CA MET A 11 21.43 -1.37 14.24
C MET A 11 21.95 -1.01 12.85
N VAL A 12 23.28 -1.04 12.62
CA VAL A 12 23.87 -0.79 11.30
C VAL A 12 23.31 -1.76 10.26
N PHE A 13 23.25 -3.05 10.60
CA PHE A 13 22.74 -4.08 9.69
C PHE A 13 21.25 -3.89 9.39
N GLU A 14 20.41 -3.66 10.41
CA GLU A 14 18.96 -3.45 10.23
C GLU A 14 18.69 -2.17 9.43
N VAL A 15 19.42 -1.07 9.67
CA VAL A 15 19.30 0.18 8.89
C VAL A 15 19.72 -0.02 7.44
N LEU A 16 20.82 -0.75 7.20
CA LEU A 16 21.25 -1.09 5.85
C LEU A 16 20.15 -1.89 5.14
N LEU A 17 19.63 -2.92 5.81
CA LEU A 17 18.57 -3.76 5.26
C LEU A 17 17.31 -2.94 4.95
N THR A 18 16.91 -2.01 5.82
CA THR A 18 15.83 -1.05 5.56
C THR A 18 16.05 -0.28 4.26
N ALA A 19 17.26 0.25 4.06
CA ALA A 19 17.58 1.00 2.85
C ALA A 19 17.52 0.11 1.59
N VAL A 20 18.05 -1.12 1.65
CA VAL A 20 18.03 -2.06 0.53
C VAL A 20 16.61 -2.53 0.21
N VAL A 21 15.76 -2.80 1.21
CA VAL A 21 14.34 -3.12 1.00
C VAL A 21 13.61 -1.96 0.30
N GLY A 22 13.85 -0.71 0.73
CA GLY A 22 13.29 0.46 0.06
C GLY A 22 13.76 0.60 -1.39
N LEU A 23 15.03 0.28 -1.68
CA LEU A 23 15.53 0.20 -3.06
C LEU A 23 14.86 -0.92 -3.86
N GLY A 24 14.62 -2.07 -3.22
CA GLY A 24 13.89 -3.19 -3.81
C GLY A 24 12.50 -2.78 -4.29
N ILE A 25 11.74 -2.04 -3.48
CA ILE A 25 10.42 -1.51 -3.87
C ILE A 25 10.55 -0.55 -5.05
N TYR A 26 11.50 0.38 -4.99
CA TYR A 26 11.71 1.38 -6.03
C TYR A 26 12.13 0.77 -7.39
N PHE A 27 12.96 -0.27 -7.37
CA PHE A 27 13.47 -0.95 -8.58
C PHE A 27 12.69 -2.24 -8.94
N GLY A 28 11.67 -2.62 -8.16
CA GLY A 28 10.81 -3.76 -8.45
C GLY A 28 11.36 -5.15 -8.10
N PHE A 29 12.36 -5.28 -7.21
CA PHE A 29 12.90 -6.58 -6.80
C PHE A 29 12.63 -6.88 -5.32
N SER A 30 12.46 -8.17 -5.00
CA SER A 30 12.29 -8.65 -3.63
C SER A 30 13.62 -9.07 -2.99
N ILE A 31 13.66 -9.03 -1.65
CA ILE A 31 14.80 -9.51 -0.87
C ILE A 31 14.28 -10.56 0.10
N PHE A 32 14.64 -11.82 -0.11
CA PHE A 32 14.24 -12.89 0.78
C PHE A 32 15.20 -12.99 1.99
N PRO A 33 14.70 -13.22 3.22
CA PRO A 33 13.31 -13.41 3.65
C PRO A 33 12.57 -12.12 4.06
N TYR A 34 13.11 -10.96 3.68
CA TYR A 34 12.68 -9.63 4.12
C TYR A 34 11.56 -9.01 3.26
N ALA A 35 11.00 -9.77 2.32
CA ALA A 35 9.89 -9.33 1.49
C ALA A 35 8.68 -9.04 2.38
N GLN A 36 8.17 -7.80 2.31
CA GLN A 36 6.89 -7.48 2.94
C GLN A 36 5.79 -8.18 2.14
N SER A 37 4.94 -8.95 2.82
CA SER A 37 3.74 -9.47 2.19
C SER A 37 2.90 -8.28 1.70
N PRO A 38 2.42 -8.30 0.45
CA PRO A 38 1.44 -7.31 0.01
C PRO A 38 0.28 -7.34 1.00
N ALA A 39 -0.25 -6.17 1.36
CA ALA A 39 -1.54 -6.10 2.03
C ALA A 39 -2.51 -6.86 1.12
N THR A 40 -3.01 -8.01 1.58
CA THR A 40 -3.78 -8.92 0.75
C THR A 40 -4.98 -8.19 0.16
N THR A 41 -5.21 -8.39 -1.13
CA THR A 41 -6.37 -7.93 -1.91
C THR A 41 -7.70 -8.51 -1.40
N THR A 42 -7.65 -9.48 -0.50
CA THR A 42 -8.82 -9.87 0.29
C THR A 42 -8.93 -8.92 1.47
N GLY A 43 -10.08 -8.24 1.61
CA GLY A 43 -10.43 -7.24 2.64
C GLY A 43 -10.37 -7.70 4.11
N ALA A 44 -9.48 -8.63 4.45
CA ALA A 44 -9.11 -9.09 5.78
C ALA A 44 -7.75 -8.52 6.25
N ALA A 45 -7.27 -7.41 5.68
CA ALA A 45 -6.05 -6.74 6.13
C ALA A 45 -6.31 -5.57 7.11
N VAL A 46 -7.56 -5.31 7.49
CA VAL A 46 -7.85 -4.58 8.72
C VAL A 46 -7.65 -5.57 9.85
N GLN A 47 -6.59 -5.39 10.63
CA GLN A 47 -6.28 -6.17 11.83
C GLN A 47 -5.73 -7.59 11.59
N THR A 48 -4.46 -7.65 11.22
CA THR A 48 -3.57 -8.35 12.15
C THR A 48 -2.64 -7.33 12.78
N VAL A 49 -3.20 -6.54 13.70
CA VAL A 49 -2.49 -6.16 14.94
C VAL A 49 -2.27 -7.46 15.71
N GLY A 50 -1.46 -8.35 15.14
CA GLY A 50 -1.11 -9.62 15.74
C GLY A 50 -0.01 -9.33 16.74
N PHE A 51 -0.25 -9.64 18.01
CA PHE A 51 0.80 -9.66 19.02
C PHE A 51 1.85 -10.69 18.58
N ASN A 52 3.11 -10.29 18.49
CA ASN A 52 4.20 -11.19 18.13
C ASN A 52 5.07 -11.44 19.36
N ALA A 53 4.97 -12.65 19.89
CA ALA A 53 5.88 -13.17 20.89
C ALA A 53 6.83 -14.15 20.18
N THR A 54 8.10 -13.75 20.05
CA THR A 54 9.13 -14.55 19.38
C THR A 54 10.36 -14.72 20.27
N ILE A 55 11.08 -15.82 20.04
CA ILE A 55 12.34 -16.10 20.72
C ILE A 55 13.48 -15.66 19.78
N PRO A 56 14.34 -14.71 20.16
CA PRO A 56 15.46 -14.30 19.34
C PRO A 56 16.45 -15.47 19.21
N LEU A 57 16.61 -15.98 17.98
CA LEU A 57 17.38 -17.21 17.75
C LEU A 57 18.88 -16.99 17.59
N TYR A 58 19.36 -15.80 17.20
CA TYR A 58 20.80 -15.53 17.07
C TYR A 58 21.14 -14.05 17.12
N MET A 59 20.49 -13.21 16.31
CA MET A 59 20.74 -11.77 16.21
C MET A 59 19.38 -11.09 16.14
N PRO A 60 19.10 -10.06 16.96
CA PRO A 60 17.81 -9.39 16.96
C PRO A 60 17.52 -8.78 15.58
N SER A 61 16.38 -9.12 14.98
CA SER A 61 15.97 -8.59 13.69
C SER A 61 14.53 -8.10 13.71
N LEU A 62 14.22 -6.99 13.01
CA LEU A 62 12.85 -6.45 12.98
C LEU A 62 11.83 -7.43 12.38
N THR A 63 12.28 -8.37 11.53
CA THR A 63 11.44 -9.50 11.07
C THR A 63 10.88 -10.34 12.20
N ASP A 64 11.64 -10.52 13.29
CA ASP A 64 11.22 -11.33 14.43
C ASP A 64 9.98 -10.74 15.11
N LEU A 65 9.79 -9.42 14.99
CA LEU A 65 8.65 -8.69 15.52
C LEU A 65 7.55 -8.46 14.48
N ARG A 66 7.75 -8.95 13.24
CA ARG A 66 6.96 -8.62 12.03
C ARG A 66 6.77 -7.11 11.84
N ILE A 67 7.81 -6.34 12.14
CA ILE A 67 7.81 -4.91 11.92
C ILE A 67 8.26 -4.66 10.47
N PRO A 68 7.49 -3.93 9.67
CA PRO A 68 7.89 -3.61 8.31
C PRO A 68 9.16 -2.75 8.32
N TYR A 69 10.12 -3.10 7.46
CA TYR A 69 11.35 -2.32 7.29
C TYR A 69 11.09 -0.92 6.74
N THR A 70 10.06 -0.76 5.92
CA THR A 70 9.69 0.53 5.32
C THR A 70 8.17 0.74 5.37
N TYR A 71 7.77 2.02 5.39
CA TYR A 71 6.37 2.44 5.27
C TYR A 71 5.88 2.50 3.83
N LEU A 72 6.76 2.26 2.85
CA LEU A 72 6.39 2.16 1.44
C LEU A 72 5.50 0.95 1.22
N GLN A 73 4.50 1.11 0.36
CA GLN A 73 3.62 0.06 -0.10
C GLN A 73 4.33 -0.81 -1.13
N VAL A 74 4.08 -2.10 -1.02
CA VAL A 74 4.57 -3.11 -1.93
C VAL A 74 3.45 -3.48 -2.89
N GLY A 75 3.65 -3.27 -4.20
CA GLY A 75 2.81 -3.91 -5.21
C GLY A 75 3.50 -5.13 -5.80
N ALA A 76 3.31 -5.43 -7.09
CA ALA A 76 3.79 -6.68 -7.67
C ALA A 76 5.34 -6.73 -7.68
N GLN A 77 5.90 -7.59 -6.83
CA GLN A 77 7.34 -7.82 -6.75
C GLN A 77 7.80 -8.79 -7.84
N ALA A 78 8.84 -8.44 -8.59
CA ALA A 78 9.41 -9.32 -9.59
C ALA A 78 10.40 -10.30 -8.95
N TRP A 79 10.15 -11.59 -9.15
CA TRP A 79 11.05 -12.69 -8.78
C TRP A 79 12.06 -12.94 -9.90
N GLY A 80 12.92 -11.95 -10.16
CA GLY A 80 13.93 -11.99 -11.23
C GLY A 80 15.35 -12.29 -10.74
N ILE A 81 16.29 -12.32 -11.69
CA ILE A 81 17.75 -12.41 -11.42
C ILE A 81 18.21 -11.35 -10.38
N PRO A 82 17.76 -10.07 -10.45
CA PRO A 82 18.13 -9.08 -9.44
C PRO A 82 17.70 -9.45 -8.02
N ALA A 83 16.51 -10.02 -7.86
CA ALA A 83 16.00 -10.46 -6.56
C ALA A 83 16.83 -11.61 -5.99
N PHE A 84 17.23 -12.58 -6.84
CA PHE A 84 18.12 -13.67 -6.43
C PHE A 84 19.49 -13.16 -5.99
N LEU A 85 20.12 -12.29 -6.78
CA LEU A 85 21.43 -11.73 -6.48
C LEU A 85 21.40 -10.88 -5.19
N ALA A 86 20.39 -10.01 -5.05
CA ALA A 86 20.21 -9.20 -3.85
C ALA A 86 19.98 -10.07 -2.60
N SER A 87 19.12 -11.09 -2.71
CA SER A 87 18.85 -12.02 -1.61
C SER A 87 20.10 -12.82 -1.22
N ALA A 88 20.85 -13.35 -2.19
CA ALA A 88 22.09 -14.07 -1.94
C ALA A 88 23.16 -13.19 -1.27
N ALA A 89 23.30 -11.95 -1.74
CA ALA A 89 24.22 -10.98 -1.13
C ALA A 89 23.80 -10.64 0.31
N VAL A 90 22.51 -10.45 0.58
CA VAL A 90 21.98 -10.19 1.92
C VAL A 90 22.18 -11.39 2.84
N ILE A 91 21.93 -12.62 2.39
CA ILE A 91 22.18 -13.85 3.17
C ILE A 91 23.67 -13.98 3.51
N GLY A 92 24.55 -13.72 2.55
CA GLY A 92 26.00 -13.71 2.76
C GLY A 92 26.40 -12.67 3.81
N LEU A 93 25.96 -11.42 3.65
CA LEU A 93 26.26 -10.35 4.60
C LEU A 93 25.72 -10.66 5.99
N GLN A 94 24.47 -11.13 6.08
CA GLN A 94 23.83 -11.51 7.34
C GLN A 94 24.62 -12.61 8.04
N SER A 95 25.06 -13.64 7.31
CA SER A 95 25.87 -14.73 7.85
C SER A 95 27.20 -14.22 8.43
N PHE A 96 27.84 -13.28 7.75
CA PHE A 96 29.06 -12.64 8.23
C PHE A 96 28.82 -11.83 9.51
N VAL A 97 27.78 -11.00 9.52
CA VAL A 97 27.41 -10.16 10.68
C VAL A 97 27.00 -11.01 11.88
N ARG A 98 26.24 -12.10 11.68
CA ARG A 98 25.93 -13.09 12.73
C ARG A 98 27.20 -13.67 13.36
N GLY A 99 28.20 -14.00 12.54
CA GLY A 99 29.51 -14.47 13.00
C GLY A 99 30.26 -13.42 13.83
N MET A 100 30.25 -12.16 13.40
CA MET A 100 30.80 -11.03 14.17
C MET A 100 30.09 -10.88 15.52
N TYR A 101 28.75 -10.96 15.51
CA TYR A 101 27.89 -10.74 16.65
C TYR A 101 28.05 -11.83 17.72
N LEU A 102 27.85 -13.10 17.36
CA LEU A 102 27.98 -14.23 18.29
C LEU A 102 29.43 -14.42 18.77
N GLY A 103 30.42 -14.22 17.90
CA GLY A 103 31.82 -14.26 18.30
C GLY A 103 32.20 -13.13 19.28
N GLY A 104 31.64 -11.93 19.08
CA GLY A 104 31.79 -10.81 20.01
C GLY A 104 31.12 -11.08 21.36
N LEU A 105 29.91 -11.68 21.36
CA LEU A 105 29.23 -12.12 22.57
C LEU A 105 30.01 -13.20 23.32
N LYS A 106 30.59 -14.19 22.62
CA LYS A 106 31.49 -15.20 23.22
C LYS A 106 32.65 -14.55 23.97
N GLY A 107 33.35 -13.61 23.33
CA GLY A 107 34.49 -12.93 23.95
C GLY A 107 34.13 -12.20 25.24
N TRP A 108 32.94 -11.60 25.26
CA TRP A 108 32.43 -10.91 26.45
C TRP A 108 31.90 -11.86 27.53
N ALA A 109 31.13 -12.89 27.14
CA ALA A 109 30.52 -13.85 28.06
C ALA A 109 31.55 -14.73 28.78
N LEU A 110 32.65 -15.11 28.12
CA LEU A 110 33.68 -15.96 28.69
C LEU A 110 34.68 -15.20 29.57
N ASN A 111 35.24 -14.11 29.05
CA ASN A 111 36.40 -13.45 29.67
C ASN A 111 36.23 -11.95 29.88
N ARG A 112 35.04 -11.38 29.60
CA ARG A 112 34.81 -9.93 29.54
C ARG A 112 35.82 -9.20 28.64
N LYS A 113 36.32 -9.87 27.61
CA LYS A 113 37.32 -9.33 26.68
C LYS A 113 36.65 -8.71 25.46
N THR A 114 37.14 -7.55 25.05
CA THR A 114 36.77 -6.95 23.77
C THR A 114 37.58 -7.58 22.65
N VAL A 115 36.91 -8.21 21.68
CA VAL A 115 37.55 -8.88 20.55
C VAL A 115 37.36 -8.10 19.24
N SER A 116 38.18 -8.44 18.24
CA SER A 116 38.02 -7.90 16.89
C SER A 116 36.81 -8.53 16.19
N LEU A 117 35.75 -7.75 16.00
CA LEU A 117 34.50 -8.24 15.39
C LEU A 117 34.73 -8.78 13.97
N ILE A 118 35.55 -8.11 13.16
CA ILE A 118 35.87 -8.53 11.78
C ILE A 118 36.58 -9.89 11.78
N ALA A 119 37.50 -10.12 12.73
CA ALA A 119 38.19 -11.41 12.85
C ALA A 119 37.21 -12.52 13.26
N CYS A 120 36.28 -12.24 14.17
CA CYS A 120 35.19 -13.16 14.51
C CYS A 120 34.29 -13.47 13.30
N GLY A 121 33.92 -12.44 12.52
CA GLY A 121 33.15 -12.61 11.28
C GLY A 121 33.83 -13.57 10.32
N ARG A 122 35.11 -13.33 10.00
CA ARG A 122 35.90 -14.20 9.10
C ARG A 122 36.00 -15.64 9.62
N ARG A 123 36.20 -15.82 10.92
CA ARG A 123 36.36 -17.15 11.54
C ARG A 123 35.07 -17.97 11.47
N TYR A 124 33.92 -17.37 11.75
CA TYR A 124 32.63 -18.08 11.85
C TYR A 124 31.78 -18.02 10.58
N PHE A 125 32.20 -17.27 9.55
CA PHE A 125 31.43 -17.05 8.32
C PHE A 125 30.97 -18.35 7.64
N GLY A 126 31.89 -19.28 7.38
CA GLY A 126 31.59 -20.54 6.69
C GLY A 126 30.58 -21.42 7.44
N GLY A 127 30.60 -21.35 8.76
CA GLY A 127 29.62 -22.03 9.59
C GLY A 127 28.24 -21.34 9.59
N MET A 128 28.23 -20.01 9.69
CA MET A 128 27.00 -19.22 9.72
C MET A 128 26.26 -19.22 8.37
N ILE A 129 26.99 -19.29 7.25
CA ILE A 129 26.38 -19.40 5.93
C ILE A 129 25.73 -20.78 5.74
N ALA A 130 26.38 -21.87 6.18
CA ALA A 130 25.79 -23.20 6.17
C ALA A 130 24.50 -23.27 7.00
N TRP A 131 24.50 -22.68 8.19
CA TRP A 131 23.28 -22.57 9.02
C TRP A 131 22.19 -21.74 8.34
N SER A 132 22.54 -20.61 7.72
CA SER A 132 21.54 -19.75 7.05
C SER A 132 20.91 -20.45 5.85
N ILE A 133 21.71 -21.16 5.03
CA ILE A 133 21.22 -21.97 3.91
C ILE A 133 20.31 -23.09 4.43
N PHE A 134 20.73 -23.81 5.47
CA PHE A 134 19.92 -24.86 6.09
C PHE A 134 18.57 -24.33 6.58
N GLN A 135 18.59 -23.20 7.30
CA GLN A 135 17.37 -22.57 7.81
C GLN A 135 16.44 -22.11 6.68
N SER A 136 16.98 -21.53 5.61
CA SER A 136 16.18 -21.10 4.45
C SER A 136 15.56 -22.29 3.71
N VAL A 137 16.33 -23.34 3.40
CA VAL A 137 15.83 -24.53 2.68
C VAL A 137 14.76 -25.25 3.49
N ILE A 138 15.00 -25.51 4.78
CA ILE A 138 14.03 -26.17 5.66
C ILE A 138 12.83 -25.27 5.92
N GLY A 139 13.03 -23.96 6.08
CA GLY A 139 11.95 -22.99 6.24
C GLY A 139 11.01 -22.96 5.03
N SER A 140 11.56 -22.93 3.81
CA SER A 140 10.78 -23.04 2.58
C SER A 140 10.03 -24.36 2.49
N LEU A 141 10.68 -25.48 2.82
CA LEU A 141 10.02 -26.79 2.86
C LEU A 141 8.86 -26.83 3.86
N ILE A 142 9.05 -26.29 5.07
CA ILE A 142 8.01 -26.16 6.09
C ILE A 142 6.85 -25.33 5.56
N PHE A 143 7.11 -24.20 4.89
CA PHE A 143 6.08 -23.34 4.34
C PHE A 143 5.23 -24.07 3.29
N PHE A 144 5.86 -24.73 2.30
CA PHE A 144 5.15 -25.49 1.27
C PHE A 144 4.35 -26.66 1.87
N LEU A 145 4.94 -27.38 2.82
CA LEU A 145 4.25 -28.48 3.51
C LEU A 145 3.13 -27.99 4.42
N ALA A 146 3.26 -26.85 5.09
CA ALA A 146 2.19 -26.29 5.92
C ALA A 146 0.99 -25.84 5.06
N ALA A 147 1.25 -25.32 3.86
CA ALA A 147 0.21 -24.92 2.92
C ALA A 147 -0.56 -26.13 2.36
N ALA A 148 0.12 -27.24 2.07
CA ALA A 148 -0.52 -28.46 1.56
C ALA A 148 -1.06 -29.39 2.67
N PHE A 149 -0.35 -29.47 3.79
CA PHE A 149 -0.57 -30.39 4.91
C PHE A 149 -0.17 -29.74 6.24
N PHE A 150 -1.03 -28.86 6.76
CA PHE A 150 -0.80 -28.08 7.98
C PHE A 150 -0.17 -28.87 9.16
N PRO A 151 -0.64 -30.09 9.53
CA PRO A 151 -0.06 -30.84 10.63
C PRO A 151 1.42 -31.20 10.42
N ILE A 152 1.82 -31.53 9.19
CA ILE A 152 3.21 -31.91 8.87
C ILE A 152 4.11 -30.68 8.99
N GLY A 153 3.66 -29.53 8.47
CA GLY A 153 4.36 -28.26 8.63
C GLY A 153 4.60 -27.90 10.10
N LEU A 154 3.59 -28.09 10.95
CA LEU A 154 3.68 -27.82 12.38
C LEU A 154 4.68 -28.76 13.09
N ILE A 155 4.66 -30.06 12.77
CA ILE A 155 5.63 -31.03 13.31
C ILE A 155 7.06 -30.66 12.92
N LEU A 156 7.29 -30.29 11.66
CA LEU A 156 8.61 -29.89 11.18
C LEU A 156 9.11 -28.59 11.82
N MET A 157 8.22 -27.64 12.07
CA MET A 157 8.55 -26.42 12.81
C MET A 157 8.99 -26.72 14.25
N ILE A 158 8.29 -27.63 14.94
CA ILE A 158 8.70 -28.11 16.27
C ILE A 158 10.04 -28.84 16.19
N ALA A 159 10.26 -29.67 15.15
CA ALA A 159 11.53 -30.35 14.95
C ALA A 159 12.69 -29.35 14.76
N LEU A 160 12.49 -28.27 14.00
CA LEU A 160 13.50 -27.24 13.78
C LEU A 160 13.91 -26.53 15.09
N LEU A 161 12.98 -26.38 16.05
CA LEU A 161 13.26 -25.77 17.36
C LEU A 161 14.37 -26.52 18.12
N PHE A 162 14.44 -27.85 18.01
CA PHE A 162 15.49 -28.66 18.64
C PHE A 162 16.89 -28.35 18.10
N TYR A 163 16.98 -27.79 16.88
CA TYR A 163 18.24 -27.40 16.25
C TYR A 163 18.61 -25.93 16.50
N SER A 164 17.79 -25.17 17.23
CA SER A 164 18.02 -23.73 17.51
C SER A 164 19.36 -23.41 18.19
N LEU A 165 19.95 -24.38 18.93
CA LEU A 165 21.22 -24.19 19.62
C LEU A 165 22.46 -24.30 18.70
N THR A 166 22.30 -24.79 17.47
CA THR A 166 23.40 -25.02 16.52
C THR A 166 24.36 -23.82 16.38
N PRO A 167 23.91 -22.60 16.04
CA PRO A 167 24.83 -21.46 15.87
C PRO A 167 25.60 -21.10 17.15
N TYR A 168 25.01 -21.34 18.33
CA TYR A 168 25.67 -21.10 19.61
C TYR A 168 26.75 -22.12 19.91
N LEU A 169 26.48 -23.41 19.65
CA LEU A 169 27.44 -24.49 19.87
C LEU A 169 28.65 -24.35 18.96
N MET A 170 28.44 -24.00 17.69
CA MET A 170 29.52 -23.72 16.73
C MET A 170 30.49 -22.65 17.25
N VAL A 171 29.95 -21.58 17.83
CA VAL A 171 30.76 -20.47 18.34
C VAL A 171 31.41 -20.84 19.67
N LEU A 172 30.67 -21.39 20.64
CA LEU A 172 31.19 -21.69 21.98
C LEU A 172 32.25 -22.80 21.97
N GLN A 173 32.02 -23.89 21.23
CA GLN A 173 32.90 -25.06 21.20
C GLN A 173 33.90 -25.03 20.03
N GLU A 174 33.78 -24.08 19.10
CA GLU A 174 34.60 -24.01 17.86
C GLU A 174 34.53 -25.27 16.99
N ILE A 175 33.36 -25.91 16.97
CA ILE A 175 33.08 -27.11 16.19
C ILE A 175 32.50 -26.78 14.82
N THR A 176 32.55 -27.76 13.91
CA THR A 176 32.00 -27.62 12.56
C THR A 176 30.46 -27.57 12.59
N PHE A 177 29.86 -27.08 11.49
CA PHE A 177 28.40 -27.05 11.34
C PHE A 177 27.76 -28.43 11.53
N SER A 178 28.33 -29.48 10.93
CA SER A 178 27.80 -30.85 11.00
C SER A 178 27.81 -31.39 12.44
N GLU A 179 28.90 -31.17 13.18
CA GLU A 179 29.01 -31.60 14.57
C GLU A 179 28.04 -30.83 15.47
N ALA A 180 27.92 -29.52 15.28
CA ALA A 180 26.98 -28.70 16.04
C ALA A 180 25.52 -29.10 15.79
N LEU A 181 25.16 -29.36 14.53
CA LEU A 181 23.83 -29.79 14.14
C LEU A 181 23.47 -31.14 14.77
N ALA A 182 24.41 -32.09 14.80
CA ALA A 182 24.22 -33.38 15.44
C ALA A 182 24.09 -33.28 16.98
N LYS A 183 24.83 -32.35 17.60
CA LYS A 183 24.84 -32.16 19.06
C LYS A 183 23.63 -31.35 19.56
N ALA A 184 23.10 -30.42 18.76
CA ALA A 184 22.08 -29.46 19.18
C ALA A 184 20.80 -30.09 19.80
N PRO A 185 20.15 -31.11 19.23
CA PRO A 185 18.91 -31.67 19.78
C PRO A 185 19.11 -32.29 21.17
N ARG A 186 20.22 -33.01 21.36
CA ARG A 186 20.56 -33.63 22.64
C ARG A 186 20.78 -32.58 23.72
N MET A 187 21.52 -31.51 23.39
CA MET A 187 21.80 -30.43 24.34
C MET A 187 20.57 -29.59 24.63
N PHE A 188 19.73 -29.31 23.62
CA PHE A 188 18.47 -28.61 23.79
C PHE A 188 17.55 -29.36 24.76
N ARG A 189 17.34 -30.66 24.56
CA ARG A 189 16.53 -31.49 25.46
C ARG A 189 17.09 -31.51 26.88
N ARG A 190 18.42 -31.58 27.03
CA ARG A 190 19.09 -31.64 28.35
C ARG A 190 18.96 -30.33 29.12
N TYR A 191 19.02 -29.18 28.44
CA TYR A 191 19.01 -27.87 29.09
C TYR A 191 17.67 -27.12 28.99
N PHE A 192 16.65 -27.73 28.36
CA PHE A 192 15.35 -27.12 28.12
C PHE A 192 14.78 -26.42 29.36
N GLY A 193 14.73 -27.11 30.51
CA GLY A 193 14.19 -26.55 31.75
C GLY A 193 14.96 -25.33 32.29
N THR A 194 16.27 -25.25 32.03
CA THR A 194 17.09 -24.08 32.41
C THR A 194 16.91 -22.92 31.43
N LEU A 195 16.71 -23.22 30.14
CA LEU A 195 16.54 -22.21 29.09
C LEU A 195 15.11 -21.66 29.03
N LEU A 196 14.12 -22.40 29.53
CA LEU A 196 12.69 -22.05 29.47
C LEU A 196 12.37 -20.69 30.12
N PRO A 197 12.85 -20.34 31.33
CA PRO A 197 12.58 -19.02 31.91
C PRO A 197 13.11 -17.87 31.05
N LEU A 198 14.29 -18.05 30.45
CA LEU A 198 14.89 -17.06 29.55
C LEU A 198 14.08 -16.93 28.26
N ALA A 199 13.57 -18.04 27.72
CA ALA A 199 12.68 -18.04 26.56
C ALA A 199 11.34 -17.35 26.85
N LEU A 200 10.73 -17.59 28.02
CA LEU A 200 9.51 -16.91 28.46
C LEU A 200 9.74 -15.40 28.63
N LEU A 201 10.87 -15.00 29.24
CA LEU A 201 11.25 -13.59 29.35
C LEU A 201 11.44 -12.95 27.97
N ALA A 202 12.11 -13.65 27.04
CA ALA A 202 12.30 -13.17 25.68
C ALA A 202 10.97 -12.97 24.94
N MET A 203 10.03 -13.89 25.10
CA MET A 203 8.68 -13.76 24.55
C MET A 203 7.91 -12.59 25.15
N LEU A 204 8.01 -12.37 26.47
CA LEU A 204 7.38 -11.22 27.13
C LEU A 204 7.98 -9.90 26.62
N CYS A 205 9.31 -9.82 26.51
CA CYS A 205 9.99 -8.64 26.00
C CYS A 205 9.63 -8.35 24.53
N THR A 206 9.64 -9.36 23.65
CA THR A 206 9.25 -9.18 22.25
C THR A 206 7.79 -8.77 22.12
N LEU A 207 6.91 -9.33 22.93
CA LEU A 207 5.51 -8.93 23.01
C LEU A 207 5.37 -7.44 23.36
N VAL A 208 6.03 -6.97 24.43
CA VAL A 208 5.98 -5.55 24.84
C VAL A 208 6.56 -4.63 23.76
N ILE A 209 7.68 -5.00 23.15
CA ILE A 209 8.28 -4.19 22.08
C ILE A 209 7.37 -4.16 20.85
N SER A 210 6.70 -5.25 20.50
CA SER A 210 5.79 -5.30 19.36
C SER A 210 4.62 -4.32 19.48
N LEU A 211 4.22 -3.94 20.71
CA LEU A 211 3.20 -2.91 20.95
C LEU A 211 3.61 -1.54 20.41
N SER A 212 4.91 -1.25 20.34
CA SER A 212 5.39 0.05 19.82
C SER A 212 5.13 0.25 18.33
N ARG A 213 4.76 -0.80 17.57
CA ARG A 213 4.36 -0.70 16.16
C ARG A 213 3.16 0.24 15.94
N SER A 214 2.30 0.43 16.94
CA SER A 214 1.14 1.33 16.86
C SER A 214 1.49 2.82 16.98
N LEU A 215 2.74 3.15 17.34
CA LEU A 215 3.19 4.53 17.41
C LEU A 215 3.23 5.15 16.02
N THR A 216 2.91 6.44 15.94
CA THR A 216 2.95 7.20 14.68
C THR A 216 4.36 7.18 14.07
N PRO A 217 4.49 7.09 12.73
CA PRO A 217 5.78 7.23 12.08
C PRO A 217 6.51 8.51 12.52
N PRO A 218 7.83 8.47 12.77
CA PRO A 218 8.74 7.35 12.59
C PRO A 218 8.91 6.44 13.84
N TRP A 219 8.20 6.74 14.93
CA TRP A 219 8.42 6.10 16.23
C TRP A 219 8.09 4.61 16.25
N GLY A 220 7.11 4.19 15.45
CA GLY A 220 6.75 2.77 15.29
C GLY A 220 7.84 1.89 14.68
N TYR A 221 8.88 2.49 14.10
CA TYR A 221 10.10 1.81 13.65
C TYR A 221 11.29 2.08 14.58
N ALA A 222 11.50 3.33 14.98
CA ALA A 222 12.66 3.76 15.75
C ALA A 222 12.75 3.13 17.14
N VAL A 223 11.63 3.08 17.86
CA VAL A 223 11.55 2.48 19.21
C VAL A 223 11.88 0.98 19.16
N PRO A 224 11.24 0.16 18.31
CA PRO A 224 11.58 -1.26 18.22
C PRO A 224 13.02 -1.50 17.76
N LEU A 225 13.55 -0.73 16.81
CA LEU A 225 14.94 -0.87 16.37
C LEU A 225 15.92 -0.75 17.55
N LEU A 226 15.75 0.27 18.39
CA LEU A 226 16.62 0.50 19.54
C LEU A 226 16.35 -0.50 20.68
N ALA A 227 15.08 -0.66 21.06
CA ALA A 227 14.69 -1.49 22.19
C ALA A 227 15.03 -2.96 21.94
N TYR A 228 14.75 -3.47 20.74
CA TYR A 228 15.01 -4.86 20.41
C TYR A 228 16.49 -5.16 20.21
N ALA A 229 17.26 -4.25 19.60
CA ALA A 229 18.71 -4.38 19.54
C ALA A 229 19.33 -4.46 20.94
N CYS A 230 18.87 -3.63 21.88
CA CYS A 230 19.34 -3.64 23.27
C CYS A 230 18.93 -4.91 24.03
N ILE A 231 17.62 -5.16 24.13
CA ILE A 231 17.05 -6.26 24.94
C ILE A 231 17.45 -7.61 24.35
N GLY A 232 17.34 -7.78 23.03
CA GLY A 232 17.75 -9.01 22.35
C GLY A 232 19.23 -9.32 22.58
N THR A 233 20.10 -8.30 22.54
CA THR A 233 21.54 -8.51 22.83
C THR A 233 21.83 -8.95 24.26
N LEU A 234 21.09 -8.43 25.23
CA LEU A 234 21.22 -8.88 26.62
C LEU A 234 20.69 -10.30 26.81
N LEU A 235 19.54 -10.63 26.23
CA LEU A 235 18.94 -11.97 26.29
C LEU A 235 19.85 -13.03 25.66
N ILE A 236 20.40 -12.74 24.48
CA ILE A 236 21.32 -13.66 23.79
C ILE A 236 22.65 -13.78 24.54
N GLY A 237 23.17 -12.68 25.08
CA GLY A 237 24.36 -12.71 25.94
C GLY A 237 24.16 -13.59 27.18
N GLU A 238 23.00 -13.49 27.82
CA GLU A 238 22.63 -14.32 28.96
C GLU A 238 22.45 -15.80 28.58
N LEU A 239 21.83 -16.08 27.42
CA LEU A 239 21.72 -17.43 26.86
C LEU A 239 23.11 -18.06 26.69
N MET A 240 24.04 -17.33 26.07
CA MET A 240 25.41 -17.80 25.87
C MET A 240 26.15 -18.04 27.19
N ARG A 241 25.92 -17.19 28.20
CA ARG A 241 26.50 -17.35 29.54
C ARG A 241 25.98 -18.61 30.23
N GLN A 242 24.68 -18.83 30.24
CA GLN A 242 24.07 -20.02 30.84
C GLN A 242 24.50 -21.30 30.13
N LEU A 243 24.53 -21.27 28.79
CA LEU A 243 24.98 -22.40 27.99
C LEU A 243 26.45 -22.72 28.29
N THR A 244 27.32 -21.72 28.37
CA THR A 244 28.74 -21.90 28.76
C THR A 244 28.86 -22.63 30.09
N ILE A 245 28.19 -22.14 31.14
CA ILE A 245 28.28 -22.72 32.49
C ILE A 245 27.88 -24.20 32.47
N LYS A 246 26.80 -24.54 31.76
CA LYS A 246 26.32 -25.92 31.67
C LYS A 246 27.25 -26.82 30.87
N LEU A 247 27.78 -26.33 29.74
CA LEU A 247 28.77 -27.06 28.96
C LEU A 247 30.01 -27.38 29.80
N THR A 248 30.53 -26.40 30.56
CA THR A 248 31.69 -26.62 31.44
C THR A 248 31.41 -27.61 32.57
N LEU A 249 30.20 -27.59 33.15
CA LEU A 249 29.78 -28.54 34.19
C LEU A 249 29.66 -29.97 33.64
N ASP A 250 29.31 -30.12 32.37
CA ASP A 250 29.17 -31.40 31.69
C ASP A 250 30.50 -31.95 31.13
N GLY A 251 31.63 -31.27 31.39
CA GLY A 251 32.95 -31.67 30.92
C GLY A 251 33.24 -31.33 29.46
N ASP A 252 32.35 -30.58 28.79
CA ASP A 252 32.60 -30.08 27.44
C ASP A 252 33.63 -28.94 27.47
N GLN A 253 34.57 -28.93 26.51
CA GLN A 253 35.55 -27.85 26.37
C GLN A 253 34.89 -26.61 25.75
N VAL A 254 34.95 -25.49 26.47
CA VAL A 254 34.63 -24.17 25.93
C VAL A 254 35.93 -23.45 25.66
N LEU A 255 36.31 -23.35 24.38
CA LEU A 255 37.60 -22.79 23.98
C LEU A 255 37.58 -21.26 24.09
N ASN A 256 38.66 -20.71 24.66
CA ASN A 256 38.92 -19.28 24.63
C ASN A 256 39.19 -18.82 23.20
N LEU A 257 38.69 -17.64 22.84
CA LEU A 257 38.98 -17.06 21.54
C LEU A 257 40.49 -16.83 21.39
N PRO A 258 41.10 -17.20 20.24
CA PRO A 258 42.54 -17.03 20.00
C PRO A 258 42.94 -15.56 19.75
N PHE A 259 41.99 -14.62 19.83
CA PHE A 259 42.21 -13.21 19.53
C PHE A 259 42.63 -12.43 20.78
N GLY A 260 43.65 -11.59 20.64
CA GLY A 260 44.06 -10.64 21.68
C GLY A 260 42.97 -9.62 22.02
N GLU A 261 43.01 -9.09 23.24
CA GLU A 261 42.08 -8.05 23.69
C GLU A 261 42.33 -6.73 22.95
N VAL A 262 41.30 -6.20 22.31
CA VAL A 262 41.35 -4.91 21.62
C VAL A 262 41.02 -3.82 22.65
N ARG A 263 42.03 -3.11 23.14
CA ARG A 263 41.84 -1.92 23.97
C ARG A 263 41.38 -0.74 23.10
N ALA A 264 40.08 -0.47 23.10
CA ALA A 264 39.54 0.71 22.42
C ALA A 264 39.93 2.00 23.16
N ARG A 265 40.43 3.01 22.43
CA ARG A 265 40.70 4.35 22.97
C ARG A 265 39.38 5.00 23.41
N ARG A 266 39.40 5.86 24.45
CA ARG A 266 38.20 6.55 24.97
C ARG A 266 37.38 7.25 23.87
N MET A 267 38.06 7.85 22.89
CA MET A 267 37.44 8.50 21.73
C MET A 267 36.60 7.53 20.87
N VAL A 268 37.08 6.30 20.65
CA VAL A 268 36.35 5.29 19.87
C VAL A 268 35.05 4.90 20.58
N ASN A 269 35.08 4.79 21.91
CA ASN A 269 33.88 4.50 22.68
C ASN A 269 32.86 5.63 22.63
N ALA A 270 33.31 6.89 22.66
CA ALA A 270 32.42 8.05 22.49
C ALA A 270 31.75 8.04 21.11
N ILE A 271 32.52 7.75 20.05
CA ILE A 271 31.99 7.62 18.67
C ILE A 271 30.94 6.52 18.58
N ILE A 272 31.18 5.35 19.18
CA ILE A 272 30.22 4.23 19.18
C ILE A 272 28.90 4.63 19.87
N VAL A 273 28.96 5.37 20.97
CA VAL A 273 27.74 5.84 21.65
C VAL A 273 27.00 6.87 20.80
N LEU A 274 27.72 7.82 20.18
CA LEU A 274 27.14 8.82 19.28
C LEU A 274 26.54 8.21 17.99
N LEU A 275 27.01 7.03 17.57
CA LEU A 275 26.42 6.29 16.44
C LEU A 275 24.99 5.82 16.71
N VAL A 276 24.60 5.59 17.97
CA VAL A 276 23.24 5.12 18.31
C VAL A 276 22.16 6.10 17.82
N PRO A 277 22.14 7.38 18.25
CA PRO A 277 21.13 8.32 17.76
C PRO A 277 21.22 8.53 16.25
N VAL A 278 22.44 8.57 15.68
CA VAL A 278 22.64 8.70 14.22
C VAL A 278 21.98 7.55 13.46
N LEU A 279 22.11 6.30 13.95
CA LEU A 279 21.50 5.13 13.33
C LEU A 279 19.99 5.08 13.50
N VAL A 280 19.45 5.54 14.64
CA VAL A 280 17.99 5.67 14.80
C VAL A 280 17.44 6.67 13.78
N SER A 281 18.09 7.83 13.64
CA SER A 281 17.69 8.85 12.66
C SER A 281 17.85 8.36 11.21
N ALA A 282 18.97 7.72 10.88
CA ALA A 282 19.22 7.16 9.55
C ALA A 282 18.22 6.03 9.22
N GLY A 283 17.90 5.17 10.20
CA GLY A 283 16.89 4.14 10.07
C GLY A 283 15.50 4.71 9.83
N SER A 284 15.11 5.74 10.60
CA SER A 284 13.83 6.44 10.42
C SER A 284 13.73 7.08 9.03
N PHE A 285 14.82 7.72 8.59
CA PHE A 285 14.94 8.30 7.26
C PHE A 285 14.80 7.25 6.15
N ALA A 286 15.49 6.11 6.27
CA ALA A 286 15.40 5.03 5.30
C ALA A 286 14.02 4.32 5.33
N ALA A 287 13.45 4.09 6.51
CA ALA A 287 12.12 3.48 6.67
C ALA A 287 11.03 4.33 6.03
N SER A 288 11.16 5.66 6.11
CA SER A 288 10.28 6.61 5.43
C SER A 288 10.47 6.67 3.91
N GLY A 289 11.46 5.98 3.33
CA GLY A 289 11.75 6.03 1.89
C GLY A 289 12.42 7.32 1.43
N ARG A 290 12.74 8.26 2.32
CA ARG A 290 13.35 9.55 1.96
C ARG A 290 14.73 9.40 1.33
N HIS A 291 15.45 8.32 1.56
CA HIS A 291 16.73 8.04 0.88
C HIS A 291 16.58 7.84 -0.63
N LEU A 292 15.38 7.50 -1.11
CA LEU A 292 15.09 7.37 -2.53
C LEU A 292 15.11 8.70 -3.27
N SER A 293 15.03 9.84 -2.56
CA SER A 293 15.16 11.17 -3.18
C SER A 293 16.52 11.41 -3.81
N VAL A 294 17.53 10.58 -3.51
CA VAL A 294 18.82 10.62 -4.20
C VAL A 294 18.67 10.27 -5.69
N PHE A 295 17.61 9.57 -6.11
CA PHE A 295 17.34 9.26 -7.51
C PHE A 295 16.49 10.31 -8.23
N GLU A 296 16.18 11.41 -7.56
CA GLU A 296 15.45 12.54 -8.12
C GLU A 296 16.38 13.40 -8.99
N PHE A 297 16.58 12.96 -10.23
CA PHE A 297 17.37 13.70 -11.23
C PHE A 297 16.48 14.23 -12.36
N GLY A 298 16.87 15.36 -12.96
CA GLY A 298 16.20 15.95 -14.12
C GLY A 298 15.04 16.90 -13.79
N SER A 299 14.51 17.57 -14.82
CA SER A 299 13.39 18.49 -14.68
C SER A 299 12.06 17.74 -14.52
N LYS A 300 11.22 18.20 -13.60
CA LYS A 300 9.83 17.76 -13.46
C LYS A 300 8.91 18.74 -14.19
N LYS A 301 7.78 18.24 -14.69
CA LYS A 301 6.71 19.07 -15.25
C LYS A 301 5.58 19.17 -14.23
N GLN A 302 5.09 20.38 -13.99
CA GLN A 302 3.88 20.61 -13.22
C GLN A 302 2.68 20.46 -14.14
N LEU A 303 1.71 19.66 -13.71
CA LEU A 303 0.42 19.47 -14.37
C LEU A 303 -0.69 19.93 -13.41
N GLU A 304 -1.63 20.71 -13.94
CA GLU A 304 -2.84 21.08 -13.21
C GLU A 304 -3.86 19.94 -13.29
N GLY A 305 -4.74 19.87 -12.30
CA GLY A 305 -5.71 18.80 -12.24
C GLY A 305 -7.09 19.17 -11.73
N ILE A 306 -7.99 18.21 -11.86
CA ILE A 306 -9.38 18.25 -11.43
C ILE A 306 -9.62 17.00 -10.58
N SER A 307 -10.39 17.12 -9.51
CA SER A 307 -10.86 15.94 -8.77
C SER A 307 -12.23 15.51 -9.27
N TYR A 308 -12.46 14.20 -9.33
CA TYR A 308 -13.72 13.62 -9.72
C TYR A 308 -13.96 12.36 -8.92
N ASN A 309 -15.06 12.31 -8.17
CA ASN A 309 -15.31 11.24 -7.22
C ASN A 309 -16.65 10.59 -7.52
N SER A 310 -16.72 9.27 -7.38
CA SER A 310 -18.00 8.58 -7.36
C SER A 310 -18.70 8.86 -6.03
N ASN A 311 -20.03 9.01 -6.03
CA ASN A 311 -20.83 9.18 -4.83
C ASN A 311 -22.10 8.32 -4.92
N PHE A 312 -22.85 8.23 -3.82
CA PHE A 312 -24.19 7.65 -3.74
C PHE A 312 -25.24 8.55 -4.41
N SER A 313 -25.04 8.84 -5.70
CA SER A 313 -25.96 9.64 -6.53
C SER A 313 -27.33 8.98 -6.70
N ASP A 314 -28.34 9.78 -7.07
CA ASP A 314 -29.70 9.29 -7.31
C ASP A 314 -29.72 8.19 -8.38
N VAL A 315 -28.91 8.36 -9.44
CA VAL A 315 -28.81 7.39 -10.53
C VAL A 315 -28.15 6.08 -10.10
N PHE A 316 -27.23 6.11 -9.14
CA PHE A 316 -26.62 4.91 -8.60
C PHE A 316 -27.66 4.03 -7.91
N TYR A 317 -28.51 4.61 -7.05
CA TYR A 317 -29.61 3.85 -6.43
C TYR A 317 -30.69 3.45 -7.43
N ALA A 318 -31.06 4.37 -8.33
CA ALA A 318 -32.08 4.12 -9.34
C ALA A 318 -31.72 3.01 -10.33
N SER A 319 -30.43 2.70 -10.49
CA SER A 319 -29.90 1.68 -11.40
C SER A 319 -29.49 0.38 -10.71
N GLU A 320 -29.93 0.15 -9.47
CA GLU A 320 -29.49 -0.98 -8.63
C GLU A 320 -27.95 -1.04 -8.51
N GLN A 321 -27.32 0.10 -8.28
CA GLN A 321 -25.87 0.25 -8.05
C GLN A 321 -25.00 -0.08 -9.28
N LYS A 322 -25.54 0.04 -10.50
CA LYS A 322 -24.81 -0.25 -11.74
C LYS A 322 -24.30 0.99 -12.45
N TYR A 323 -25.04 2.10 -12.42
CA TYR A 323 -24.65 3.33 -13.10
C TYR A 323 -23.67 4.14 -12.25
N THR A 324 -22.52 4.49 -12.83
CA THR A 324 -21.53 5.35 -12.17
C THR A 324 -21.58 6.77 -12.74
N ALA A 325 -21.74 7.74 -11.85
CA ALA A 325 -21.66 9.17 -12.12
C ALA A 325 -20.64 9.83 -11.19
N TYR A 326 -20.14 11.01 -11.57
CA TYR A 326 -19.04 11.68 -10.87
C TYR A 326 -19.42 13.07 -10.40
N GLU A 327 -19.04 13.39 -9.17
CA GLU A 327 -18.98 14.74 -8.64
C GLU A 327 -17.63 15.33 -9.00
N TRP A 328 -17.62 16.46 -9.73
CA TRP A 328 -16.42 17.15 -10.19
C TRP A 328 -16.11 18.36 -9.31
N GLN A 329 -14.83 18.57 -9.00
CA GLN A 329 -14.39 19.76 -8.29
C GLN A 329 -13.10 20.32 -8.90
N THR A 330 -13.07 21.63 -9.06
CA THR A 330 -11.90 22.40 -9.49
C THR A 330 -11.34 23.17 -8.31
N ARG A 331 -10.11 22.90 -7.92
CA ARG A 331 -9.32 23.65 -6.93
C ARG A 331 -7.87 23.70 -7.40
N ASP A 332 -6.96 24.17 -6.55
CA ASP A 332 -5.51 24.24 -6.82
C ASP A 332 -4.83 22.85 -6.76
N TYR A 333 -5.43 21.85 -7.41
CA TYR A 333 -4.86 20.52 -7.55
C TYR A 333 -3.73 20.56 -8.55
N SER A 334 -2.58 20.01 -8.18
CA SER A 334 -1.43 19.91 -9.08
C SER A 334 -0.57 18.71 -8.76
N ILE A 335 0.13 18.21 -9.78
CA ILE A 335 1.14 17.19 -9.61
C ILE A 335 2.40 17.60 -10.37
N VAL A 336 3.54 17.49 -9.69
CA VAL A 336 4.86 17.74 -10.24
C VAL A 336 5.56 16.40 -10.38
N LEU A 337 5.57 15.84 -11.59
CA LEU A 337 6.19 14.55 -11.86
C LEU A 337 7.12 14.59 -13.07
N ARG A 338 7.94 13.54 -13.19
CA ARG A 338 8.83 13.33 -14.32
C ARG A 338 8.32 12.14 -15.13
N LEU A 339 7.93 12.38 -16.37
CA LEU A 339 7.67 11.34 -17.35
C LEU A 339 8.78 11.40 -18.42
N PRO A 340 9.32 10.26 -18.87
CA PRO A 340 10.09 10.24 -20.11
C PRO A 340 9.18 10.64 -21.29
N ASP A 341 9.78 10.93 -22.43
CA ASP A 341 9.00 11.13 -23.64
C ASP A 341 8.35 9.80 -24.07
N LEU A 342 7.02 9.77 -23.98
CA LEU A 342 6.18 8.60 -24.30
C LEU A 342 5.51 8.74 -25.68
N SER A 343 5.87 9.75 -26.47
CA SER A 343 5.33 9.94 -27.82
C SER A 343 5.94 9.01 -28.86
N ASN A 344 7.18 8.55 -28.64
CA ASN A 344 7.93 7.71 -29.58
C ASN A 344 7.58 6.20 -29.49
N GLU A 345 7.92 5.43 -30.53
CA GLU A 345 7.69 3.97 -30.57
C GLU A 345 8.44 3.19 -29.48
N ARG A 346 9.61 3.69 -29.05
CA ARG A 346 10.42 3.02 -28.03
C ARG A 346 10.01 3.47 -26.64
N LYS A 347 9.02 2.78 -26.09
CA LYS A 347 8.47 3.06 -24.77
C LYS A 347 9.10 2.16 -23.71
N PRO A 348 9.39 2.67 -22.50
CA PRO A 348 9.96 1.87 -21.43
C PRO A 348 8.93 0.90 -20.84
N ASP A 349 9.37 -0.25 -20.35
CA ASP A 349 8.47 -1.23 -19.69
C ASP A 349 7.98 -0.74 -18.32
N GLU A 350 8.73 0.17 -17.69
CA GLU A 350 8.40 0.75 -16.39
C GLU A 350 8.77 2.24 -16.29
N LEU A 351 7.97 2.98 -15.51
CA LEU A 351 8.18 4.38 -15.15
C LEU A 351 8.42 4.46 -13.64
N ARG A 352 9.48 5.14 -13.21
CA ARG A 352 9.76 5.30 -11.78
C ARG A 352 10.21 6.70 -11.45
N GLY A 353 9.87 7.16 -10.26
CA GLY A 353 10.22 8.50 -9.83
C GLY A 353 9.59 8.91 -8.52
N ILE A 354 9.75 10.20 -8.22
CA ILE A 354 9.14 10.87 -7.08
C ILE A 354 8.35 12.06 -7.60
N ALA A 355 7.06 12.10 -7.28
CA ALA A 355 6.17 13.20 -7.61
C ALA A 355 5.87 14.03 -6.36
N ASP A 356 5.60 15.31 -6.53
CA ASP A 356 5.05 16.16 -5.48
C ASP A 356 3.61 16.50 -5.88
N ILE A 357 2.63 16.17 -5.04
CA ILE A 357 1.20 16.33 -5.32
C ILE A 357 0.59 17.35 -4.36
N THR A 358 -0.28 18.20 -4.88
CA THR A 358 -1.15 19.10 -4.11
C THR A 358 -2.58 18.62 -4.27
N TRP A 359 -3.21 18.20 -3.19
CA TRP A 359 -4.49 17.49 -3.18
C TRP A 359 -5.22 17.62 -1.83
N GLN A 360 -6.44 17.11 -1.71
CA GLN A 360 -7.19 17.13 -0.46
C GLN A 360 -6.93 15.90 0.38
N VAL A 361 -6.81 16.11 1.69
CA VAL A 361 -6.74 15.05 2.69
C VAL A 361 -7.78 15.33 3.76
N ASN A 362 -8.59 14.33 4.08
CA ASN A 362 -9.55 14.42 5.18
C ASN A 362 -8.80 14.28 6.50
N GLU A 363 -8.69 15.37 7.25
CA GLU A 363 -8.04 15.41 8.57
C GLU A 363 -9.07 15.53 9.70
N GLU A 364 -8.76 14.90 10.84
CA GLU A 364 -9.55 14.99 12.05
C GLU A 364 -9.10 16.19 12.89
N ILE A 365 -9.91 17.24 12.93
CA ILE A 365 -9.68 18.43 13.75
C ILE A 365 -10.35 18.24 15.10
N ARG A 366 -9.55 18.23 16.15
CA ARG A 366 -10.03 18.17 17.54
C ARG A 366 -10.03 19.56 18.14
N THR A 367 -11.22 20.12 18.35
CA THR A 367 -11.40 21.36 19.11
C THR A 367 -11.92 21.04 20.50
N VAL A 368 -11.15 21.38 21.53
CA VAL A 368 -11.55 21.23 22.93
C VAL A 368 -12.22 22.53 23.39
N HIS A 369 -13.44 22.43 23.91
CA HIS A 369 -14.16 23.57 24.47
C HIS A 369 -14.68 23.20 25.87
N GLY A 370 -14.02 23.71 26.92
CA GLY A 370 -14.30 23.29 28.29
C GLY A 370 -14.05 21.78 28.50
N ASN A 371 -15.08 21.03 28.88
CA ASN A 371 -15.02 19.58 29.11
C ASN A 371 -15.45 18.74 27.88
N SER A 372 -15.90 19.35 26.78
CA SER A 372 -16.24 18.63 25.56
C SER A 372 -15.11 18.70 24.53
N THR A 373 -14.84 17.56 23.89
CA THR A 373 -14.01 17.50 22.69
C THR A 373 -14.93 17.37 21.49
N HIS A 374 -14.88 18.32 20.58
CA HIS A 374 -15.54 18.23 19.28
C HIS A 374 -14.53 17.73 18.26
N ILE A 375 -14.92 16.67 17.57
CA ILE A 375 -14.14 16.02 16.52
C ILE A 375 -14.85 16.34 15.22
N ASP A 376 -14.20 17.11 14.37
CA ASP A 376 -14.69 17.47 13.04
C ASP A 376 -13.75 16.93 11.97
N VAL A 377 -14.27 16.51 10.83
CA VAL A 377 -13.48 15.99 9.71
C VAL A 377 -13.57 17.00 8.58
N LYS A 378 -12.44 17.62 8.24
CA LYS A 378 -12.40 18.63 7.18
C LYS A 378 -11.45 18.22 6.06
N PRO A 379 -11.82 18.43 4.78
CA PRO A 379 -10.89 18.28 3.67
C PRO A 379 -9.92 19.47 3.66
N ILE A 380 -8.63 19.21 3.88
CA ILE A 380 -7.56 20.22 3.90
C ILE A 380 -6.65 20.01 2.69
N MET A 381 -6.17 21.10 2.07
CA MET A 381 -5.19 21.02 0.98
C MET A 381 -3.81 20.71 1.54
N HIS A 382 -3.21 19.63 1.06
CA HIS A 382 -1.89 19.15 1.47
C HIS A 382 -0.93 19.03 0.29
N LYS A 383 0.36 19.20 0.58
CA LYS A 383 1.46 18.92 -0.34
C LYS A 383 2.17 17.65 0.11
N SER A 384 1.93 16.56 -0.60
CA SER A 384 2.49 15.26 -0.27
C SER A 384 3.55 14.87 -1.32
N ARG A 385 4.53 14.06 -0.91
CA ARG A 385 5.51 13.48 -1.83
C ARG A 385 5.15 12.02 -2.10
N LEU A 386 5.11 11.63 -3.36
CA LEU A 386 4.74 10.29 -3.79
C LEU A 386 5.95 9.60 -4.41
N VAL A 387 6.27 8.38 -3.99
CA VAL A 387 7.16 7.48 -4.72
C VAL A 387 6.31 6.60 -5.60
N TYR A 388 6.71 6.42 -6.85
CA TYR A 388 6.00 5.56 -7.79
C TYR A 388 6.95 4.69 -8.62
N ARG A 389 6.45 3.51 -8.94
CA ARG A 389 6.91 2.59 -9.97
C ARG A 389 5.66 2.12 -10.70
N LEU A 390 5.49 2.53 -11.94
CA LEU A 390 4.37 2.17 -12.81
C LEU A 390 4.86 1.16 -13.83
N VAL A 391 4.13 0.06 -13.98
CA VAL A 391 4.46 -0.99 -14.94
C VAL A 391 3.50 -0.89 -16.12
N GLN A 392 4.01 -1.18 -17.32
CA GLN A 392 3.19 -1.22 -18.53
C GLN A 392 2.16 -2.35 -18.43
N GLU A 393 0.89 -2.01 -18.65
CA GLU A 393 -0.25 -2.92 -18.70
C GLU A 393 -0.95 -2.79 -20.05
N THR A 394 -1.57 -3.87 -20.52
CA THR A 394 -2.30 -3.90 -21.80
C THR A 394 -3.79 -3.71 -21.55
N ALA A 395 -4.40 -2.72 -22.22
CA ALA A 395 -5.83 -2.47 -22.21
C ALA A 395 -6.58 -3.47 -23.10
N ASN A 396 -7.92 -3.47 -23.02
CA ASN A 396 -8.77 -4.42 -23.72
C ASN A 396 -8.61 -4.38 -25.26
N ASN A 397 -8.33 -3.19 -25.83
CA ASN A 397 -8.12 -3.03 -27.26
C ASN A 397 -6.67 -3.29 -27.74
N GLY A 398 -5.77 -3.69 -26.83
CA GLY A 398 -4.36 -3.94 -27.12
C GLY A 398 -3.45 -2.72 -27.02
N SER A 399 -3.98 -1.52 -26.76
CA SER A 399 -3.16 -0.38 -26.34
C SER A 399 -2.54 -0.67 -24.97
N PHE A 400 -1.60 0.16 -24.54
CA PHE A 400 -1.02 0.04 -23.20
C PHE A 400 -1.14 1.34 -22.43
N TYR A 401 -1.07 1.19 -21.12
CA TYR A 401 -0.99 2.27 -20.14
C TYR A 401 -0.01 1.85 -19.05
N TYR A 402 0.33 2.77 -18.15
CA TYR A 402 1.20 2.51 -17.01
C TYR A 402 0.40 2.58 -15.73
N SER A 403 0.59 1.60 -14.84
CA SER A 403 -0.18 1.52 -13.60
C SER A 403 0.67 1.06 -12.43
N SER A 404 0.36 1.57 -11.24
CA SER A 404 0.93 1.08 -9.99
C SER A 404 0.27 -0.20 -9.48
N MET A 405 -0.83 -0.67 -10.08
CA MET A 405 -1.47 -1.95 -9.74
C MET A 405 -0.49 -3.12 -9.92
N SER A 406 0.17 -3.20 -11.09
CA SER A 406 1.29 -4.13 -11.32
C SER A 406 2.66 -3.58 -10.88
N GLY A 407 2.68 -2.40 -10.27
CA GLY A 407 3.88 -1.67 -9.86
C GLY A 407 3.91 -1.41 -8.35
N SER A 408 4.09 -0.15 -7.94
CA SER A 408 3.90 0.32 -6.57
C SER A 408 3.75 1.84 -6.54
N ALA A 409 2.86 2.38 -5.70
CA ALA A 409 2.79 3.81 -5.41
C ALA A 409 2.66 4.01 -3.90
N SER A 410 3.27 5.06 -3.35
CA SER A 410 3.24 5.30 -1.90
C SER A 410 3.43 6.77 -1.57
N ILE A 411 2.68 7.24 -0.58
CA ILE A 411 2.88 8.54 0.04
C ILE A 411 4.09 8.43 0.98
N LEU A 412 5.10 9.28 0.79
CA LEU A 412 6.22 9.38 1.72
C LEU A 412 5.73 10.03 3.02
N PRO A 413 6.03 9.44 4.20
CA PRO A 413 5.60 9.99 5.48
C PRO A 413 6.01 11.47 5.66
N GLY A 414 4.99 12.32 5.74
CA GLY A 414 5.08 13.76 5.99
C GLY A 414 4.69 14.14 7.41
N GLY A 415 4.48 15.43 7.66
CA GLY A 415 3.91 15.95 8.92
C GLY A 415 2.37 15.86 8.97
N GLU A 416 1.76 15.25 7.96
CA GLU A 416 0.31 15.13 7.79
C GLU A 416 -0.24 14.06 8.75
N LEU A 417 -1.42 14.33 9.32
CA LEU A 417 -2.09 13.41 10.24
C LEU A 417 -3.47 13.07 9.65
N PRO A 418 -3.51 12.25 8.58
CA PRO A 418 -4.78 11.88 7.96
C PRO A 418 -5.66 11.17 8.98
N ARG A 419 -6.99 11.34 8.86
CA ARG A 419 -7.99 10.67 9.72
C ARG A 419 -7.73 9.17 9.85
N GLU A 420 -7.29 8.55 8.75
CA GLU A 420 -6.87 7.16 8.71
C GLU A 420 -5.71 6.93 7.72
N PRO A 421 -4.97 5.81 7.82
CA PRO A 421 -3.89 5.51 6.88
C PRO A 421 -4.38 5.50 5.43
N LEU A 422 -3.68 6.26 4.58
CA LEU A 422 -4.02 6.41 3.17
C LEU A 422 -3.11 5.55 2.27
N SER A 423 -3.71 5.08 1.19
CA SER A 423 -3.09 4.42 0.05
C SER A 423 -3.35 5.21 -1.23
N ILE A 424 -2.51 4.97 -2.24
CA ILE A 424 -2.69 5.57 -3.55
C ILE A 424 -2.51 4.56 -4.67
N GLN A 425 -3.22 4.78 -5.77
CA GLN A 425 -2.89 4.21 -7.07
C GLN A 425 -2.65 5.35 -8.07
N ILE A 426 -1.76 5.11 -9.02
CA ILE A 426 -1.41 6.03 -10.09
C ILE A 426 -1.55 5.30 -11.42
N MET A 427 -2.20 5.96 -12.38
CA MET A 427 -2.29 5.53 -13.76
C MET A 427 -1.75 6.63 -14.66
N VAL A 428 -0.98 6.27 -15.69
CA VAL A 428 -0.53 7.18 -16.74
C VAL A 428 -0.91 6.58 -18.08
N SER A 429 -1.55 7.37 -18.95
CA SER A 429 -1.92 6.94 -20.31
C SER A 429 -0.68 6.56 -21.12
N GLY A 430 -0.82 5.71 -22.13
CA GLY A 430 0.30 5.22 -22.93
C GLY A 430 1.09 6.30 -23.69
N ASP A 431 0.50 7.47 -23.91
CA ASP A 431 1.12 8.67 -24.51
C ASP A 431 1.68 9.66 -23.47
N GLY A 432 1.43 9.44 -22.18
CA GLY A 432 1.86 10.31 -21.09
C GLY A 432 1.06 11.59 -20.91
N ASN A 433 -0.02 11.79 -21.67
CA ASN A 433 -0.80 13.02 -21.63
C ASN A 433 -1.75 13.11 -20.42
N HIS A 434 -2.18 11.96 -19.90
CA HIS A 434 -3.09 11.89 -18.77
C HIS A 434 -2.44 11.14 -17.62
N THR A 435 -2.41 11.77 -16.45
CA THR A 435 -1.99 11.15 -15.20
C THR A 435 -3.16 11.18 -14.23
N PHE A 436 -3.52 10.01 -13.70
CA PHE A 436 -4.57 9.86 -12.71
C PHE A 436 -3.98 9.40 -11.39
N VAL A 437 -4.47 9.97 -10.29
CA VAL A 437 -4.13 9.54 -8.94
C VAL A 437 -5.41 9.24 -8.19
N MET A 438 -5.49 8.07 -7.58
CA MET A 438 -6.62 7.64 -6.78
C MET A 438 -6.17 7.49 -5.33
N GLN A 439 -6.79 8.24 -4.43
CA GLN A 439 -6.59 8.23 -2.99
C GLN A 439 -7.67 7.39 -2.33
N TYR A 440 -7.31 6.54 -1.38
CA TYR A 440 -8.26 5.72 -0.63
C TYR A 440 -7.68 5.25 0.70
N PRO A 441 -8.52 4.93 1.70
CA PRO A 441 -8.08 4.31 2.94
C PRO A 441 -7.46 2.93 2.71
N THR A 442 -6.30 2.67 3.32
CA THR A 442 -5.52 1.42 3.15
C THR A 442 -6.29 0.15 3.51
N ARG A 443 -7.41 0.26 4.23
CA ARG A 443 -8.27 -0.88 4.55
C ARG A 443 -9.05 -1.45 3.36
N PHE A 444 -9.27 -0.66 2.32
CA PHE A 444 -10.13 -1.06 1.21
C PHE A 444 -9.34 -1.76 0.11
N ASP A 445 -9.98 -2.75 -0.52
CA ASP A 445 -9.48 -3.33 -1.75
C ASP A 445 -9.83 -2.42 -2.93
N ILE A 446 -8.79 -1.93 -3.59
CA ILE A 446 -8.90 -0.98 -4.70
C ILE A 446 -9.34 -1.67 -6.00
N SER A 447 -9.19 -3.00 -6.11
CA SER A 447 -9.46 -3.75 -7.35
C SER A 447 -10.91 -3.66 -7.81
N GLN A 448 -11.86 -3.44 -6.89
CA GLN A 448 -13.29 -3.32 -7.19
C GLN A 448 -13.65 -1.97 -7.82
N VAL A 449 -12.84 -0.95 -7.54
CA VAL A 449 -13.12 0.46 -7.86
C VAL A 449 -12.21 0.95 -8.98
N PHE A 450 -10.96 0.50 -9.04
CA PHE A 450 -9.99 0.89 -10.06
C PHE A 450 -10.30 0.21 -11.40
N ARG A 451 -10.93 0.95 -12.32
CA ARG A 451 -11.23 0.49 -13.68
C ARG A 451 -10.60 1.45 -14.68
N VAL A 452 -10.13 0.89 -15.78
CA VAL A 452 -9.47 1.60 -16.87
C VAL A 452 -10.33 1.48 -18.12
N SER A 453 -10.38 2.53 -18.94
CA SER A 453 -11.08 2.51 -20.23
C SER A 453 -10.50 1.43 -21.14
N ASP A 454 -11.30 0.95 -22.11
CA ASP A 454 -10.88 -0.13 -23.02
C ASP A 454 -9.59 0.17 -23.81
N ASP A 455 -9.27 1.45 -23.96
CA ASP A 455 -8.11 1.98 -24.67
C ASP A 455 -6.97 2.44 -23.76
N GLY A 456 -7.08 2.23 -22.43
CA GLY A 456 -6.02 2.60 -21.50
C GLY A 456 -5.80 4.10 -21.33
N ARG A 457 -6.65 4.97 -21.89
CA ARG A 457 -6.46 6.43 -21.83
C ARG A 457 -6.98 7.06 -20.56
N TYR A 458 -8.06 6.50 -19.97
CA TYR A 458 -8.78 7.11 -18.85
C TYR A 458 -8.92 6.16 -17.67
N LEU A 459 -8.70 6.69 -16.46
CA LEU A 459 -9.16 6.04 -15.24
C LEU A 459 -10.65 6.35 -15.07
N ILE A 460 -11.48 5.30 -14.99
CA ILE A 460 -12.93 5.37 -14.85
C ILE A 460 -13.37 4.67 -13.56
N PRO A 461 -13.09 5.24 -12.36
CA PRO A 461 -13.39 4.60 -11.10
C PRO A 461 -14.85 4.15 -11.02
N GLY A 462 -15.10 2.90 -10.61
CA GLY A 462 -16.46 2.46 -10.28
C GLY A 462 -16.96 3.09 -8.98
N THR A 463 -18.27 3.06 -8.74
CA THR A 463 -18.81 3.49 -7.44
C THR A 463 -18.66 2.37 -6.42
N SER A 464 -17.97 2.63 -5.29
CA SER A 464 -17.93 1.69 -4.17
C SER A 464 -19.34 1.50 -3.58
N GLN A 465 -19.78 0.26 -3.42
CA GLN A 465 -21.09 -0.06 -2.84
C GLN A 465 -21.16 0.19 -1.33
N ILE A 466 -20.00 0.31 -0.67
CA ILE A 466 -19.90 0.46 0.79
C ILE A 466 -19.68 1.93 1.15
N ASN A 467 -18.61 2.54 0.65
CA ASN A 467 -18.21 3.90 0.99
C ASN A 467 -17.59 4.61 -0.23
N PRO A 468 -18.38 5.13 -1.18
CA PRO A 468 -17.85 5.81 -2.37
C PRO A 468 -17.13 7.12 -2.02
N MET A 469 -17.54 7.80 -0.94
CA MET A 469 -16.92 9.04 -0.46
C MET A 469 -15.50 8.88 0.11
N ASP A 470 -15.07 7.64 0.39
CA ASP A 470 -13.71 7.36 0.85
C ASP A 470 -12.70 7.30 -0.32
N PHE A 471 -13.17 7.29 -1.58
CA PHE A 471 -12.32 7.20 -2.76
C PHE A 471 -12.30 8.55 -3.49
N HIS A 472 -11.11 9.12 -3.62
CA HIS A 472 -10.92 10.37 -4.35
C HIS A 472 -10.05 10.16 -5.58
N ALA A 473 -10.55 10.48 -6.78
CA ALA A 473 -9.76 10.44 -7.99
C ALA A 473 -9.40 11.84 -8.47
N TYR A 474 -8.19 11.97 -9.00
CA TYR A 474 -7.62 13.21 -9.49
C TYR A 474 -7.11 12.95 -10.90
N TRP A 475 -7.45 13.82 -11.83
CA TRP A 475 -7.00 13.79 -13.21
C TRP A 475 -6.11 15.00 -13.48
N PHE A 476 -4.88 14.74 -13.90
CA PHE A 476 -3.86 15.74 -14.22
C PHE A 476 -3.48 15.64 -15.70
N THR A 477 -3.46 16.78 -16.38
CA THR A 477 -3.14 16.90 -17.80
C THR A 477 -2.49 18.24 -18.10
N ALA A 478 -1.70 18.32 -19.17
CA ALA A 478 -1.12 19.59 -19.63
C ALA A 478 -2.17 20.47 -20.32
N GLU A 479 -3.15 19.85 -20.98
CA GLU A 479 -4.24 20.52 -21.68
C GLU A 479 -5.56 19.95 -21.19
N GLN A 480 -6.36 20.81 -20.54
CA GLN A 480 -7.72 20.48 -20.14
C GLN A 480 -8.67 20.86 -21.27
N SER A 481 -9.25 19.87 -21.94
CA SER A 481 -10.20 20.06 -23.05
C SER A 481 -11.53 19.39 -22.72
N THR A 482 -12.64 20.03 -23.07
CA THR A 482 -13.99 19.45 -22.92
C THR A 482 -14.16 18.16 -23.72
N GLU A 483 -13.45 18.02 -24.84
CA GLU A 483 -13.41 16.81 -25.66
C GLU A 483 -12.90 15.60 -24.87
N ASN A 484 -11.69 15.69 -24.29
CA ASN A 484 -11.15 14.65 -23.40
C ASN A 484 -12.08 14.32 -22.21
N LEU A 485 -12.80 15.31 -21.67
CA LEU A 485 -13.77 15.08 -20.59
C LEU A 485 -14.95 14.23 -21.05
N PHE A 486 -15.51 14.53 -22.23
CA PHE A 486 -16.60 13.73 -22.80
C PHE A 486 -16.13 12.34 -23.26
N GLU A 487 -14.91 12.21 -23.77
CA GLU A 487 -14.31 10.89 -24.06
C GLU A 487 -14.20 10.03 -22.79
N LEU A 488 -13.77 10.62 -21.67
CA LEU A 488 -13.73 9.96 -20.36
C LEU A 488 -15.14 9.52 -19.93
N LEU A 489 -16.14 10.40 -20.03
CA LEU A 489 -17.52 10.11 -19.65
C LEU A 489 -18.13 8.99 -20.51
N ALA A 490 -17.90 9.00 -21.82
CA ALA A 490 -18.37 7.97 -22.73
C ALA A 490 -17.76 6.58 -22.44
N ALA A 491 -16.57 6.52 -21.84
CA ALA A 491 -15.90 5.26 -21.52
C ALA A 491 -16.48 4.52 -20.30
N LYS A 492 -17.10 5.23 -19.33
CA LYS A 492 -17.36 4.67 -17.99
C LYS A 492 -18.55 3.70 -17.88
N ASN A 493 -19.57 3.84 -18.72
CA ASN A 493 -20.85 3.12 -18.58
C ASN A 493 -21.18 2.24 -19.81
N LYS A 494 -20.17 1.67 -20.49
CA LYS A 494 -20.38 0.88 -21.72
C LYS A 494 -21.27 -0.35 -21.52
N THR A 495 -21.11 -1.08 -20.41
CA THR A 495 -21.78 -2.37 -20.16
C THR A 495 -22.95 -2.29 -19.17
N ASN A 496 -23.47 -1.10 -18.88
CA ASN A 496 -24.51 -0.96 -17.86
C ASN A 496 -25.89 -1.34 -18.37
N SER A 497 -26.50 -2.33 -17.73
CA SER A 497 -27.93 -2.65 -17.86
C SER A 497 -28.68 -2.04 -16.68
N ILE A 498 -29.64 -1.16 -16.93
CA ILE A 498 -30.54 -0.69 -15.86
C ILE A 498 -31.59 -1.77 -15.61
N ALA A 499 -31.64 -2.29 -14.38
CA ALA A 499 -32.54 -3.37 -14.02
C ALA A 499 -33.97 -2.87 -13.71
N THR A 500 -34.08 -1.65 -13.18
CA THR A 500 -35.34 -1.03 -12.75
C THR A 500 -35.77 0.07 -13.71
N ILE A 501 -36.85 -0.19 -14.43
CA ILE A 501 -37.37 0.72 -15.45
C ILE A 501 -38.11 1.92 -14.82
N ASP A 502 -38.69 1.75 -13.62
CA ASP A 502 -39.53 2.78 -12.96
C ASP A 502 -38.80 4.08 -12.59
N SER A 503 -37.46 4.01 -12.49
CA SER A 503 -36.58 5.13 -12.19
C SER A 503 -35.60 5.44 -13.33
N ALA A 504 -35.78 4.83 -14.50
CA ALA A 504 -34.86 4.99 -15.63
C ALA A 504 -34.80 6.43 -16.19
N TYR A 505 -35.78 7.29 -15.86
CA TYR A 505 -35.74 8.72 -16.21
C TYR A 505 -34.58 9.48 -15.53
N LEU A 506 -34.12 9.04 -14.34
CA LEU A 506 -32.96 9.63 -13.68
C LEU A 506 -31.67 9.30 -14.42
N ALA A 507 -31.54 8.05 -14.90
CA ALA A 507 -30.40 7.67 -15.73
C ALA A 507 -30.43 8.34 -17.10
N LEU A 508 -31.62 8.57 -17.65
CA LEU A 508 -31.79 9.35 -18.86
C LEU A 508 -31.31 10.79 -18.65
N ALA A 509 -31.73 11.45 -17.57
CA ALA A 509 -31.28 12.80 -17.22
C ALA A 509 -29.74 12.85 -17.09
N CYS A 510 -29.14 11.88 -16.39
CA CYS A 510 -27.69 11.79 -16.25
C CYS A 510 -26.97 11.56 -17.59
N ALA A 511 -27.45 10.64 -18.42
CA ALA A 511 -26.87 10.37 -19.74
C ALA A 511 -26.95 11.59 -20.67
N MET A 512 -28.06 12.34 -20.60
CA MET A 512 -28.23 13.59 -21.34
C MET A 512 -27.26 14.66 -20.86
N GLN A 513 -27.13 14.85 -19.54
CA GLN A 513 -26.18 15.78 -18.93
C GLN A 513 -24.73 15.43 -19.31
N GLU A 514 -24.38 14.15 -19.29
CA GLU A 514 -23.04 13.65 -19.60
C GLU A 514 -22.72 13.64 -21.10
N GLY A 515 -23.70 13.94 -21.96
CA GLY A 515 -23.53 13.91 -23.40
C GLY A 515 -23.31 12.52 -23.99
N ASP A 516 -23.74 11.45 -23.30
CA ASP A 516 -23.65 10.06 -23.77
C ASP A 516 -24.90 9.70 -24.59
N GLY A 517 -24.91 10.07 -25.87
CA GLY A 517 -26.04 9.80 -26.77
C GLY A 517 -26.31 8.31 -26.99
N ARG A 518 -25.29 7.45 -26.87
CA ARG A 518 -25.46 5.99 -26.93
C ARG A 518 -26.28 5.50 -25.75
N MET A 519 -25.98 5.97 -24.54
CA MET A 519 -26.77 5.61 -23.35
C MET A 519 -28.19 6.16 -23.44
N VAL A 520 -28.38 7.39 -23.95
CA VAL A 520 -29.72 7.96 -24.19
C VAL A 520 -30.55 7.05 -25.09
N VAL A 521 -30.04 6.64 -26.25
CA VAL A 521 -30.75 5.74 -27.18
C VAL A 521 -31.09 4.41 -26.50
N ASN A 522 -30.10 3.78 -25.84
CA ASN A 522 -30.29 2.51 -25.16
C ASN A 522 -31.39 2.58 -24.08
N LEU A 523 -31.44 3.67 -23.31
CA LEU A 523 -32.45 3.87 -22.26
C LEU A 523 -33.85 4.09 -22.84
N LEU A 524 -33.97 4.91 -23.90
CA LEU A 524 -35.24 5.15 -24.57
C LEU A 524 -35.77 3.87 -25.21
N GLU A 525 -34.92 3.06 -25.85
CA GLU A 525 -35.30 1.76 -26.41
C GLU A 525 -35.70 0.76 -25.33
N MET A 526 -34.95 0.67 -24.23
CA MET A 526 -35.28 -0.17 -23.09
C MET A 526 -36.67 0.18 -22.51
N MET A 527 -36.97 1.47 -22.37
CA MET A 527 -38.29 1.94 -21.93
C MET A 527 -39.39 1.54 -22.93
N ARG A 528 -39.17 1.70 -24.24
CA ARG A 528 -40.14 1.28 -25.28
C ARG A 528 -40.40 -0.23 -25.22
N GLN A 529 -39.35 -1.05 -25.08
CA GLN A 529 -39.47 -2.51 -24.98
C GLN A 529 -40.21 -2.95 -23.71
N ALA A 530 -40.10 -2.17 -22.63
CA ALA A 530 -40.84 -2.37 -21.39
C ALA A 530 -42.33 -1.95 -21.45
N GLY A 531 -42.80 -1.44 -22.60
CA GLY A 531 -44.19 -0.99 -22.79
C GLY A 531 -44.47 0.44 -22.32
N ILE A 532 -43.44 1.24 -22.06
CA ILE A 532 -43.58 2.66 -21.71
C ILE A 532 -43.80 3.48 -22.98
N SER A 533 -44.76 4.41 -22.93
CA SER A 533 -44.94 5.36 -24.03
C SER A 533 -43.79 6.39 -24.03
N VAL A 534 -42.89 6.31 -25.01
CA VAL A 534 -41.75 7.22 -25.14
C VAL A 534 -42.02 8.21 -26.27
N LYS A 535 -41.97 9.52 -25.94
CA LYS A 535 -42.01 10.62 -26.90
C LYS A 535 -40.66 11.34 -26.85
N ALA A 536 -39.82 11.14 -27.85
CA ALA A 536 -38.51 11.77 -27.94
C ALA A 536 -38.14 11.89 -29.44
N PRO A 537 -37.23 12.80 -29.81
CA PRO A 537 -36.65 12.81 -31.14
C PRO A 537 -36.10 11.44 -31.53
N ASP A 538 -36.37 10.99 -32.77
CA ASP A 538 -35.88 9.72 -33.30
C ASP A 538 -34.46 9.90 -33.88
N TRP A 539 -33.56 10.35 -33.01
CA TRP A 539 -32.16 10.57 -33.34
C TRP A 539 -31.33 9.33 -33.02
N ASP A 540 -30.30 9.10 -33.84
CA ASP A 540 -29.31 8.07 -33.56
C ASP A 540 -28.32 8.52 -32.48
N SER A 541 -27.47 7.58 -32.04
CA SER A 541 -26.50 7.83 -30.97
C SER A 541 -25.53 8.97 -31.29
N LEU A 542 -25.14 9.14 -32.56
CA LEU A 542 -24.23 10.20 -33.00
C LEU A 542 -24.93 11.56 -32.92
N THR A 543 -26.14 11.67 -33.47
CA THR A 543 -26.91 12.92 -33.48
C THR A 543 -27.24 13.38 -32.07
N TRP A 544 -27.61 12.46 -31.16
CA TRP A 544 -27.76 12.77 -29.74
C TRP A 544 -26.47 13.29 -29.12
N THR A 545 -25.34 12.61 -29.37
CA THR A 545 -24.03 13.00 -28.82
C THR A 545 -23.64 14.40 -29.30
N ASP A 546 -23.71 14.66 -30.61
CA ASP A 546 -23.36 15.94 -31.22
C ASP A 546 -24.24 17.08 -30.71
N ASN A 547 -25.55 16.83 -30.54
CA ASN A 547 -26.47 17.82 -29.98
C ASN A 547 -26.14 18.12 -28.51
N LEU A 548 -26.03 17.09 -27.66
CA LEU A 548 -25.83 17.25 -26.22
C LEU A 548 -24.46 17.86 -25.89
N GLN A 549 -23.40 17.38 -26.54
CA GLN A 549 -22.06 17.97 -26.38
C GLN A 549 -22.00 19.37 -27.01
N GLY A 550 -22.68 19.58 -28.13
CA GLY A 550 -22.80 20.89 -28.79
C GLY A 550 -23.41 21.97 -27.89
N ARG A 551 -24.30 21.62 -26.95
CA ARG A 551 -24.86 22.55 -25.96
C ARG A 551 -23.83 23.07 -24.95
N TYR A 552 -22.66 22.44 -24.83
CA TYR A 552 -21.55 22.94 -24.01
C TYR A 552 -20.60 23.86 -24.78
N LYS A 553 -20.82 24.06 -26.08
CA LYS A 553 -19.90 24.85 -26.91
C LYS A 553 -19.83 26.30 -26.41
N GLY A 554 -18.61 26.75 -26.10
CA GLY A 554 -18.36 28.10 -25.60
C GLY A 554 -18.44 28.23 -24.07
N ALA A 555 -18.87 27.20 -23.34
CA ALA A 555 -18.78 27.18 -21.89
C ALA A 555 -17.33 26.97 -21.42
N SER A 556 -16.97 27.58 -20.29
CA SER A 556 -15.68 27.33 -19.65
C SER A 556 -15.64 25.91 -19.06
N MET A 557 -14.45 25.31 -18.96
CA MET A 557 -14.28 23.99 -18.33
C MET A 557 -14.88 23.96 -16.92
N GLN A 558 -14.67 25.01 -16.13
CA GLN A 558 -15.25 25.13 -14.79
C GLN A 558 -16.78 25.07 -14.81
N LYS A 559 -17.43 25.78 -15.74
CA LYS A 559 -18.90 25.76 -15.85
C LYS A 559 -19.41 24.40 -16.34
N THR A 560 -18.71 23.78 -17.27
CA THR A 560 -19.02 22.42 -17.75
C THR A 560 -18.97 21.41 -16.61
N LEU A 561 -17.92 21.43 -15.79
CA LEU A 561 -17.77 20.54 -14.63
C LEU A 561 -18.84 20.80 -13.56
N GLU A 562 -19.15 22.07 -13.26
CA GLU A 562 -20.23 22.44 -12.32
C GLU A 562 -21.58 21.84 -12.74
N LEU A 563 -21.90 21.87 -14.04
CA LEU A 563 -23.12 21.30 -14.58
C LEU A 563 -23.11 19.76 -14.55
N LEU A 564 -21.99 19.15 -14.95
CA LEU A 564 -21.83 17.69 -14.94
C LEU A 564 -21.87 17.09 -13.53
N THR A 565 -21.45 17.85 -12.51
CA THR A 565 -21.50 17.42 -11.10
C THR A 565 -22.90 17.04 -10.66
N LYS A 566 -23.96 17.60 -11.24
CA LYS A 566 -25.34 17.24 -10.89
C LYS A 566 -25.66 15.77 -11.12
N ALA A 567 -25.04 15.12 -12.11
CA ALA A 567 -25.20 13.68 -12.31
C ALA A 567 -24.61 12.85 -11.17
N GLY A 568 -23.56 13.37 -10.50
CA GLY A 568 -22.79 12.67 -9.49
C GLY A 568 -23.21 12.89 -8.05
N VAL A 569 -24.22 13.71 -7.75
CA VAL A 569 -24.64 14.04 -6.38
C VAL A 569 -26.06 13.54 -6.08
N GLN A 570 -26.43 13.53 -4.80
CA GLN A 570 -27.81 13.32 -4.37
C GLN A 570 -28.64 14.58 -4.62
N ASP A 571 -29.92 14.39 -4.92
CA ASP A 571 -30.87 15.46 -5.24
C ASP A 571 -30.37 16.36 -6.39
N GLY A 572 -29.57 15.79 -7.30
CA GLY A 572 -29.02 16.53 -8.44
C GLY A 572 -30.09 16.94 -9.45
N TYR A 573 -31.18 16.17 -9.50
CA TYR A 573 -32.34 16.36 -10.36
C TYR A 573 -33.64 16.31 -9.56
N GLU A 574 -34.01 17.43 -8.94
CA GLU A 574 -35.30 17.55 -8.26
C GLU A 574 -36.45 17.46 -9.26
N ALA A 575 -37.35 16.50 -9.03
CA ALA A 575 -38.57 16.35 -9.82
C ALA A 575 -39.67 17.27 -9.31
N LYS A 576 -40.19 18.15 -10.17
CA LYS A 576 -41.32 19.01 -9.86
C LYS A 576 -42.62 18.36 -10.34
N GLU A 577 -43.59 18.17 -9.43
CA GLU A 577 -44.91 17.69 -9.83
C GLU A 577 -45.68 18.80 -10.58
N LEU A 578 -46.25 18.44 -11.73
CA LEU A 578 -47.12 19.29 -12.53
C LEU A 578 -48.57 19.04 -12.12
N LEU A 579 -49.01 19.72 -11.05
CA LEU A 579 -50.32 19.51 -10.43
C LEU A 579 -51.49 19.62 -11.42
N ASP A 580 -51.40 20.51 -12.40
CA ASP A 580 -52.45 20.72 -13.41
C ASP A 580 -52.60 19.54 -14.39
N GLN A 581 -51.60 18.65 -14.46
CA GLN A 581 -51.59 17.46 -15.31
C GLN A 581 -51.69 16.15 -14.51
N SER A 582 -51.52 16.22 -13.19
CA SER A 582 -51.71 15.11 -12.25
C SER A 582 -53.20 14.91 -11.93
N ASP A 583 -53.62 13.66 -11.74
CA ASP A 583 -54.97 13.29 -11.31
C ASP A 583 -54.93 12.29 -10.14
N GLU A 584 -56.07 11.69 -9.78
CA GLU A 584 -56.16 10.73 -8.67
C GLU A 584 -55.37 9.43 -8.91
N LYS A 585 -55.08 9.07 -10.17
CA LYS A 585 -54.45 7.80 -10.56
C LYS A 585 -53.03 7.99 -11.11
N ILE A 586 -52.68 9.17 -11.58
CA ILE A 586 -51.43 9.47 -12.28
C ILE A 586 -50.81 10.73 -11.69
N SER A 587 -49.53 10.68 -11.37
CA SER A 587 -48.73 11.89 -11.14
C SER A 587 -47.87 12.19 -12.37
N VAL A 588 -47.83 13.46 -12.75
CA VAL A 588 -46.97 13.96 -13.83
C VAL A 588 -45.86 14.80 -13.21
N TYR A 589 -44.62 14.48 -13.56
CA TYR A 589 -43.44 15.15 -13.04
C TYR A 589 -42.60 15.72 -14.18
N GLN A 590 -41.85 16.78 -13.88
CA GLN A 590 -40.85 17.36 -14.75
C GLN A 590 -39.51 17.39 -14.03
N VAL A 591 -38.47 16.90 -14.71
CA VAL A 591 -37.07 17.05 -14.32
C VAL A 591 -36.40 17.94 -15.35
N GLU A 592 -35.57 18.87 -14.89
CA GLU A 592 -34.83 19.79 -15.77
C GLU A 592 -33.36 19.41 -15.82
N VAL A 593 -32.83 19.18 -17.03
CA VAL A 593 -31.41 18.91 -17.27
C VAL A 593 -30.71 20.20 -17.69
N PRO A 594 -29.83 20.78 -16.85
CA PRO A 594 -29.21 22.06 -17.13
C PRO A 594 -28.05 22.00 -18.11
N PHE A 595 -28.09 22.91 -19.08
CA PHE A 595 -27.01 23.24 -19.99
C PHE A 595 -26.62 24.72 -19.85
N PRO A 596 -25.47 25.15 -20.38
CA PRO A 596 -25.04 26.55 -20.33
C PRO A 596 -26.09 27.54 -20.86
N ASP A 597 -26.75 27.19 -21.97
CA ASP A 597 -27.69 28.08 -22.69
C ASP A 597 -29.17 27.69 -22.49
N GLY A 598 -29.50 26.90 -21.47
CA GLY A 598 -30.90 26.56 -21.18
C GLY A 598 -31.08 25.25 -20.41
N MET A 599 -32.34 24.88 -20.19
CA MET A 599 -32.72 23.63 -19.53
C MET A 599 -33.41 22.73 -20.54
N LEU A 600 -33.11 21.43 -20.53
CA LEU A 600 -33.84 20.44 -21.32
C LEU A 600 -34.81 19.69 -20.39
N PRO A 601 -36.13 19.85 -20.56
CA PRO A 601 -37.11 19.23 -19.69
C PRO A 601 -37.40 17.78 -20.08
N ILE A 602 -37.41 16.90 -19.07
CA ILE A 602 -37.91 15.53 -19.17
C ILE A 602 -39.23 15.47 -18.38
N THR A 603 -40.35 15.31 -19.08
CA THR A 603 -41.65 15.10 -18.43
C THR A 603 -41.97 13.62 -18.38
N TYR A 604 -42.34 13.09 -17.21
CA TYR A 604 -42.72 11.69 -17.08
C TYR A 604 -43.98 11.49 -16.24
N LYS A 605 -44.68 10.39 -16.51
CA LYS A 605 -45.93 10.02 -15.81
C LYS A 605 -45.72 8.75 -14.99
N LYS A 606 -46.13 8.77 -13.73
CA LYS A 606 -46.13 7.59 -12.84
C LYS A 606 -47.54 7.23 -12.41
N SER A 607 -47.82 5.94 -12.34
CA SER A 607 -49.02 5.40 -11.70
C SER A 607 -48.95 5.62 -10.19
N LYS A 608 -49.97 6.24 -9.59
CA LYS A 608 -50.10 6.36 -8.13
C LYS A 608 -50.46 5.04 -7.45
N VAL A 609 -50.93 4.05 -8.21
CA VAL A 609 -51.40 2.75 -7.69
C VAL A 609 -50.23 1.81 -7.40
N ASP A 610 -49.26 1.73 -8.29
CA ASP A 610 -48.15 0.78 -8.23
C ASP A 610 -46.77 1.42 -8.46
N GLY A 611 -46.69 2.75 -8.58
CA GLY A 611 -45.44 3.50 -8.73
C GLY A 611 -44.80 3.40 -10.12
N LYS A 612 -45.42 2.67 -11.05
CA LYS A 612 -44.82 2.36 -12.35
C LYS A 612 -44.69 3.55 -13.27
N LEU A 613 -43.60 3.58 -14.03
CA LEU A 613 -43.39 4.56 -15.09
C LEU A 613 -44.27 4.24 -16.30
N LEU A 614 -45.12 5.18 -16.71
CA LEU A 614 -46.10 4.99 -17.79
C LEU A 614 -45.71 5.69 -19.09
N THR A 615 -45.08 6.87 -18.98
CA THR A 615 -44.73 7.70 -20.13
C THR A 615 -43.48 8.51 -19.82
N VAL A 616 -42.62 8.69 -20.81
CA VAL A 616 -41.48 9.63 -20.77
C VAL A 616 -41.53 10.50 -22.03
N ASN A 617 -41.40 11.81 -21.84
CA ASN A 617 -41.38 12.81 -22.90
C ASN A 617 -40.12 13.67 -22.77
N VAL A 618 -39.30 13.68 -23.82
CA VAL A 618 -38.11 14.51 -23.97
C VAL A 618 -38.40 15.50 -25.08
N MET A 619 -38.48 16.78 -24.74
CA MET A 619 -38.72 17.85 -25.70
C MET A 619 -37.44 18.64 -25.89
N ASP A 620 -37.06 18.85 -27.15
CA ASP A 620 -36.00 19.78 -27.55
C ASP A 620 -36.57 21.19 -27.73
#